data_AF-A0A9N8WJ40-F1
#
_entry.id   AF-A0A9N8WJ40-F1
#
_cell.length_a   1.000
_cell.length_b   1.000
_cell.length_c   1.000
_cell.angle_alpha   90.00
_cell.angle_beta   90.00
_cell.angle_gamma   90.00
#
_symmetry.space_group_name_H-M   'P 1'
#
loop_
_entity.id
_entity.type
_entity.pdbx_description
1 polymer ?
#
loop_
_entity_poly.entity_id
_entity_poly.type
_entity_poly.pdbx_seq_one_letter_code
_entity_poly.pdbx_strand_id
1 'polypeptide(L)'
;MVETFSENDNFTLLYQNFENQFMELLRTNPFTLFLQKQSLEIERLNKHFKDMEFKLESYVKNNDFEPFKSRITELEKENKCNQKERESLLSEIRDLQVENNELKNKTLRMSKEINQLQNTAKEFNEIKSQVINTESQVQQNIEDNIALEIRVNKLEKVEADREKHSARIRARNYSTGNSGFKKISQINDKYKSPLTSDLEKKIYDVIDLDSGYTRTNLLPAYGFFNSIKQFSDKFLHGEEIDENISLSTYLCDSSLNFWPQNVSKELVKELIPTSLKVKHTFAAYDFIIEQVSQYHEFEQKLKNNS
;
A
#
# COMPACT_ATOMS: atom_id res chain seq x y z
N MET A 1 -139.48 70.22 88.01
CA MET A 1 -138.60 70.29 86.83
C MET A 1 -137.28 69.68 87.23
N VAL A 2 -137.04 68.44 86.84
CA VAL A 2 -135.74 67.77 86.95
C VAL A 2 -135.54 67.12 85.60
N GLU A 3 -134.72 67.75 84.75
CA GLU A 3 -134.29 67.20 83.48
C GLU A 3 -133.24 66.12 83.78
N THR A 4 -133.60 64.87 83.50
CA THR A 4 -132.66 63.75 83.50
C THR A 4 -131.85 63.84 82.21
N PHE A 5 -130.65 64.40 82.28
CA PHE A 5 -129.66 64.22 81.22
C PHE A 5 -129.36 62.72 81.08
N SER A 6 -129.63 62.20 79.87
CA SER A 6 -129.37 60.82 79.48
C SER A 6 -127.87 60.55 79.55
N GLU A 7 -127.45 59.62 80.41
CA GLU A 7 -126.05 59.22 80.61
C GLU A 7 -125.35 58.82 79.29
N ASN A 8 -126.11 58.47 78.24
CA ASN A 8 -125.61 58.01 76.94
C ASN A 8 -124.82 59.08 76.14
N ASP A 9 -125.13 60.37 76.29
CA ASP A 9 -124.43 61.43 75.54
C ASP A 9 -123.04 61.72 76.14
N ASN A 10 -122.88 61.53 77.45
CA ASN A 10 -121.59 61.67 78.12
C ASN A 10 -120.61 60.55 77.76
N PHE A 11 -121.08 59.31 77.58
CA PHE A 11 -120.22 58.20 77.15
C PHE A 11 -119.68 58.38 75.72
N THR A 12 -120.49 58.94 74.82
CA THR A 12 -120.07 59.18 73.43
C THR A 12 -118.98 60.25 73.33
N LEU A 13 -119.14 61.36 74.06
CA LEU A 13 -118.13 62.43 74.14
C LEU A 13 -116.84 61.95 74.81
N LEU A 14 -116.95 61.13 75.86
CA LEU A 14 -115.80 60.53 76.52
C LEU A 14 -115.03 59.60 75.56
N TYR A 15 -115.75 58.76 74.80
CA TYR A 15 -115.15 57.86 73.83
C TYR A 15 -114.43 58.61 72.71
N GLN A 16 -115.06 59.65 72.15
CA GLN A 16 -114.42 60.52 71.15
C GLN A 16 -113.18 61.22 71.72
N ASN A 17 -113.22 61.67 72.98
CA ASN A 17 -112.06 62.30 73.61
C ASN A 17 -110.91 61.29 73.83
N PHE A 18 -111.22 60.07 74.27
CA PHE A 18 -110.23 59.00 74.38
C PHE A 18 -109.66 58.61 73.02
N GLU A 19 -110.50 58.49 71.98
CA GLU A 19 -110.07 58.21 70.63
C GLU A 19 -109.15 59.32 70.10
N ASN A 20 -109.49 60.58 70.32
CA ASN A 20 -108.65 61.72 69.93
C ASN A 20 -107.31 61.73 70.68
N GLN A 21 -107.31 61.51 72.00
CA GLN A 21 -106.07 61.44 72.80
C GLN A 21 -105.21 60.24 72.41
N PHE A 22 -105.84 59.10 72.14
CA PHE A 22 -105.15 57.90 71.67
C PHE A 22 -104.53 58.12 70.28
N MET A 23 -105.26 58.74 69.36
CA MET A 23 -104.75 59.07 68.03
C MET A 23 -103.64 60.13 68.09
N GLU A 24 -103.72 61.10 69.01
CA GLU A 24 -102.62 62.05 69.28
C GLU A 24 -101.40 61.36 69.89
N LEU A 25 -101.59 60.43 70.83
CA LEU A 25 -100.51 59.62 71.37
C LEU A 25 -99.85 58.77 70.28
N LEU A 26 -100.63 58.18 69.37
CA LEU A 26 -100.11 57.43 68.23
C LEU A 26 -99.37 58.33 67.24
N ARG A 27 -99.86 59.55 66.96
CA ARG A 27 -99.18 60.54 66.10
C ARG A 27 -97.86 61.02 66.68
N THR A 28 -97.77 61.13 68.00
CA THR A 28 -96.56 61.61 68.70
C THR A 28 -95.63 60.49 69.16
N ASN A 29 -96.07 59.22 69.10
CA ASN A 29 -95.28 58.07 69.48
C ASN A 29 -94.03 57.96 68.57
N PRO A 30 -92.81 57.98 69.13
CA PRO A 30 -91.57 57.92 68.34
C PRO A 30 -91.46 56.68 67.43
N PHE A 31 -92.05 55.55 67.85
CA PHE A 31 -92.07 54.32 67.06
C PHE A 31 -92.99 54.43 65.84
N THR A 32 -94.17 55.03 66.02
CA THR A 32 -95.11 55.30 64.90
C THR A 32 -94.47 56.25 63.89
N LEU A 33 -93.81 57.32 64.36
CA LEU A 33 -93.09 58.27 63.50
C LEU A 33 -91.93 57.60 62.74
N PHE A 34 -91.18 56.71 63.40
CA PHE A 34 -90.12 55.93 62.76
C PHE A 34 -90.66 55.04 61.64
N LEU A 35 -91.73 54.28 61.90
CA LEU A 35 -92.35 53.42 60.88
C LEU A 35 -92.92 54.23 59.71
N GLN A 36 -93.54 55.39 59.99
CA GLN A 36 -94.01 56.28 58.94
C GLN A 36 -92.86 56.80 58.07
N LYS A 37 -91.73 57.18 58.67
CA LYS A 37 -90.52 57.58 57.94
C LYS A 37 -89.95 56.45 57.08
N GLN A 38 -89.90 55.21 57.60
CA GLN A 38 -89.45 54.05 56.83
C GLN A 38 -90.38 53.75 55.66
N SER A 39 -91.70 53.82 55.87
CA SER A 39 -92.71 53.66 54.82
C SER A 39 -92.51 54.66 53.68
N LEU A 40 -92.29 55.94 54.02
CA LEU A 40 -92.04 57.00 53.03
C LEU A 40 -90.73 56.80 52.26
N GLU A 41 -89.66 56.32 52.91
CA GLU A 41 -88.40 56.03 52.23
C GLU A 41 -88.51 54.83 51.27
N ILE A 42 -89.25 53.78 51.67
CA ILE A 42 -89.56 52.64 50.80
C ILE A 42 -90.36 53.11 49.58
N GLU A 43 -91.37 53.96 49.79
CA GLU A 43 -92.16 54.53 48.70
C GLU A 43 -91.29 55.36 47.73
N ARG A 44 -90.39 56.18 48.27
CA ARG A 44 -89.43 56.97 47.49
C ARG A 44 -88.50 56.08 46.67
N LEU A 45 -87.94 55.01 47.25
CA LEU A 45 -87.05 54.08 46.56
C LEU A 45 -87.80 53.29 45.47
N ASN A 46 -89.02 52.83 45.75
CA ASN A 46 -89.86 52.16 44.76
C ASN A 46 -90.18 53.07 43.57
N LYS A 47 -90.46 54.35 43.82
CA LYS A 47 -90.65 55.34 42.76
C LYS A 47 -89.38 55.50 41.92
N HIS A 48 -88.21 55.65 42.56
CA HIS A 48 -86.94 55.77 41.86
C HIS A 48 -86.60 54.52 41.03
N PHE A 49 -86.88 53.32 41.55
CA PHE A 49 -86.68 52.07 40.82
C PHE A 49 -87.54 52.01 39.57
N LYS A 50 -88.84 52.33 39.69
CA LYS A 50 -89.76 52.41 38.53
C LYS A 50 -89.31 53.43 37.50
N ASP A 51 -88.80 54.59 37.93
CA ASP A 51 -88.26 55.59 37.01
C ASP A 51 -87.00 55.10 36.27
N MET A 52 -86.12 54.35 36.95
CA MET A 52 -84.95 53.74 36.31
C MET A 52 -85.34 52.63 35.34
N GLU A 53 -86.25 51.75 35.73
CA GLU A 53 -86.79 50.68 34.88
C GLU A 53 -87.44 51.26 33.62
N PHE A 54 -88.26 52.32 33.78
CA PHE A 54 -88.85 53.03 32.66
C PHE A 54 -87.79 53.68 31.74
N LYS A 55 -86.75 54.30 32.31
CA LYS A 55 -85.64 54.87 31.52
C LYS A 55 -84.87 53.80 30.75
N LEU A 56 -84.62 52.65 31.37
CA LEU A 56 -83.96 51.50 30.74
C LEU A 56 -84.83 50.92 29.63
N GLU A 57 -86.12 50.68 29.89
CA GLU A 57 -87.06 50.23 28.86
C GLU A 57 -87.15 51.21 27.69
N SER A 58 -87.26 52.52 27.99
CA SER A 58 -87.30 53.55 26.95
C SER A 58 -85.99 53.59 26.17
N TYR A 59 -84.84 53.45 26.83
CA TYR A 59 -83.55 53.40 26.16
C TYR A 59 -83.43 52.15 25.28
N VAL A 60 -83.95 51.01 25.74
CA VAL A 60 -83.95 49.77 24.97
C VAL A 60 -84.92 49.83 23.79
N LYS A 61 -86.10 50.44 23.96
CA LYS A 61 -87.09 50.62 22.89
C LYS A 61 -86.68 51.68 21.85
N ASN A 62 -85.99 52.73 22.28
CA ASN A 62 -85.62 53.85 21.41
C ASN A 62 -84.28 53.64 20.68
N ASN A 63 -83.44 52.72 21.13
CA ASN A 63 -82.23 52.35 20.40
C ASN A 63 -82.51 51.14 19.52
N ASP A 64 -82.20 51.29 18.23
CA ASP A 64 -82.24 50.18 17.30
C ASP A 64 -81.00 49.29 17.50
N PHE A 65 -81.21 48.12 18.10
CA PHE A 65 -80.15 47.11 18.29
C PHE A 65 -80.06 46.12 17.12
N GLU A 66 -80.94 46.20 16.11
CA GLU A 66 -80.89 45.30 14.96
C GLU A 66 -79.56 45.35 14.19
N PRO A 67 -78.86 46.49 14.06
CA PRO A 67 -77.52 46.52 13.47
C PRO A 67 -76.50 45.68 14.26
N PHE A 68 -76.58 45.70 15.60
CA PHE A 68 -75.68 44.93 16.46
C PHE A 68 -76.01 43.43 16.40
N LYS A 69 -77.30 43.06 16.44
CA LYS A 69 -77.71 41.67 16.25
C LYS A 69 -77.27 41.13 14.89
N SER A 70 -77.49 41.91 13.83
CA SER A 70 -77.06 41.55 12.48
C SER A 70 -75.55 41.34 12.43
N ARG A 71 -74.77 42.27 13.00
CA ARG A 71 -73.31 42.15 13.07
C ARG A 71 -72.84 40.93 13.86
N ILE A 72 -73.50 40.59 14.96
CA ILE A 72 -73.22 39.37 15.73
C ILE A 72 -73.44 38.14 14.85
N THR A 73 -74.58 38.05 14.14
CA THR A 73 -74.85 36.90 13.27
C THR A 73 -73.88 36.79 12.09
N GLU A 74 -73.40 37.91 11.55
CA GLU A 74 -72.34 37.91 10.53
C GLU A 74 -71.02 37.37 11.09
N LEU A 75 -70.59 37.85 12.25
CA LEU A 75 -69.36 37.42 12.91
C LEU A 75 -69.42 35.93 13.28
N GLU A 76 -70.57 35.42 13.71
CA GLU A 76 -70.77 33.99 13.96
C GLU A 76 -70.62 33.14 12.68
N LYS A 77 -71.17 33.61 11.56
CA LYS A 77 -71.02 32.95 10.26
C LYS A 77 -69.55 32.97 9.79
N GLU A 78 -68.88 34.11 9.91
CA GLU A 78 -67.47 34.28 9.57
C GLU A 78 -66.59 33.35 10.41
N ASN A 79 -66.79 33.31 11.72
CA ASN A 79 -66.03 32.44 12.63
C ASN A 79 -66.24 30.96 12.30
N LYS A 80 -67.47 30.56 11.96
CA LYS A 80 -67.77 29.19 11.50
C LYS A 80 -67.10 28.85 10.17
N CYS A 81 -66.97 29.82 9.25
CA CYS A 81 -66.24 29.65 8.00
C CYS A 81 -64.74 29.45 8.26
N ASN A 82 -64.14 30.34 9.06
CA ASN A 82 -62.73 30.29 9.43
C ASN A 82 -62.38 29.00 10.18
N GLN A 83 -63.29 28.49 11.02
CA GLN A 83 -63.08 27.22 11.71
C GLN A 83 -62.99 26.04 10.72
N LYS A 84 -63.88 25.99 9.72
CA LYS A 84 -63.83 24.93 8.69
C LYS A 84 -62.56 25.01 7.85
N GLU A 85 -62.15 26.21 7.46
CA GLU A 85 -60.91 26.42 6.72
C GLU A 85 -59.70 25.98 7.54
N ARG A 86 -59.65 26.34 8.83
CA ARG A 86 -58.61 25.88 9.76
C ARG A 86 -58.57 24.36 9.88
N GLU A 87 -59.72 23.69 9.98
CA GLU A 87 -59.80 22.23 10.04
C GLU A 87 -59.29 21.58 8.73
N SER A 88 -59.61 22.18 7.58
CA SER A 88 -59.11 21.75 6.27
C SER A 88 -57.58 21.88 6.19
N LEU A 89 -57.03 23.03 6.55
CA LEU A 89 -55.59 23.27 6.56
C LEU A 89 -54.85 22.35 7.54
N LEU A 90 -55.43 22.07 8.71
CA LEU A 90 -54.87 21.10 9.65
C LEU A 90 -54.87 19.68 9.09
N SER A 91 -55.84 19.32 8.26
CA SER A 91 -55.82 18.03 7.56
C SER A 91 -54.69 17.97 6.54
N GLU A 92 -54.56 18.99 5.71
CA GLU A 92 -53.49 19.08 4.71
C GLU A 92 -52.09 19.05 5.34
N ILE A 93 -51.90 19.75 6.46
CA ILE A 93 -50.64 19.70 7.23
C ILE A 93 -50.33 18.27 7.71
N ARG A 94 -51.34 17.52 8.17
CA ARG A 94 -51.13 16.12 8.60
C ARG A 94 -50.73 15.24 7.43
N ASP A 95 -51.37 15.39 6.28
CA ASP A 95 -51.05 14.60 5.09
C ASP A 95 -49.63 14.89 4.61
N LEU A 96 -49.23 16.16 4.56
CA LEU A 96 -47.85 16.57 4.25
C LEU A 96 -46.83 16.06 5.27
N GLN A 97 -47.19 15.97 6.55
CA GLN A 97 -46.31 15.39 7.57
C GLN A 97 -46.10 13.89 7.35
N VAL A 98 -47.14 13.16 6.95
CA VAL A 98 -47.04 11.73 6.60
C VAL A 98 -46.12 11.55 5.39
N GLU A 99 -46.36 12.31 4.31
CA GLU A 99 -45.52 12.26 3.10
C GLU A 99 -44.05 12.56 3.40
N ASN A 100 -43.78 13.61 4.20
CA ASN A 100 -42.42 13.95 4.61
C ASN A 100 -41.74 12.83 5.41
N ASN A 101 -42.48 12.13 6.28
CA ASN A 101 -41.95 11.00 7.02
C ASN A 101 -41.64 9.81 6.09
N GLU A 102 -42.47 9.56 5.08
CA GLU A 102 -42.21 8.54 4.06
C GLU A 102 -40.96 8.86 3.23
N LEU A 103 -40.83 10.11 2.78
CA LEU A 103 -39.64 10.59 2.05
C LEU A 103 -38.38 10.48 2.92
N LYS A 104 -38.46 10.85 4.20
CA LYS A 104 -37.35 10.71 5.15
C LYS A 104 -36.92 9.25 5.29
N ASN A 105 -37.88 8.33 5.41
CA ASN A 105 -37.61 6.90 5.49
C ASN A 105 -37.00 6.35 4.18
N LYS A 106 -37.48 6.82 3.02
CA LYS A 106 -36.91 6.47 1.71
C LYS A 106 -35.47 6.94 1.58
N THR A 107 -35.18 8.18 1.96
CA THR A 107 -33.82 8.74 1.99
C THR A 107 -32.89 7.93 2.89
N LEU A 108 -33.36 7.50 4.07
CA LEU A 108 -32.58 6.66 4.96
C LEU A 108 -32.24 5.30 4.34
N ARG A 109 -33.17 4.67 3.61
CA ARG A 109 -32.92 3.40 2.89
C ARG A 109 -31.88 3.60 1.79
N MET A 110 -32.05 4.61 0.95
CA MET A 110 -31.08 4.92 -0.12
C MET A 110 -29.69 5.20 0.44
N SER A 111 -29.58 5.91 1.58
CA SER A 111 -28.29 6.15 2.23
C SER A 111 -27.61 4.86 2.69
N LYS A 112 -28.38 3.88 3.21
CA LYS A 112 -27.83 2.55 3.56
C LYS A 112 -27.33 1.79 2.33
N GLU A 113 -28.07 1.83 1.23
CA GLU A 113 -27.68 1.18 -0.04
C GLU A 113 -26.39 1.81 -0.61
N ILE A 114 -26.28 3.15 -0.58
CA ILE A 114 -25.06 3.86 -1.01
C ILE A 114 -23.86 3.41 -0.18
N ASN A 115 -23.99 3.31 1.14
CA ASN A 115 -22.90 2.86 2.01
C ASN A 115 -22.49 1.41 1.72
N GLN A 116 -23.44 0.53 1.41
CA GLN A 116 -23.14 -0.84 0.99
C GLN A 116 -22.35 -0.86 -0.32
N LEU A 117 -22.78 -0.10 -1.33
CA LEU A 117 -22.08 0.00 -2.61
C LEU A 117 -20.67 0.57 -2.45
N GLN A 118 -20.46 1.53 -1.55
CA GLN A 118 -19.13 2.07 -1.24
C GLN A 118 -18.21 1.00 -0.63
N ASN A 119 -18.72 0.17 0.28
CA ASN A 119 -17.96 -0.94 0.85
C ASN A 119 -17.60 -1.96 -0.23
N THR A 120 -18.55 -2.36 -1.08
CA THR A 120 -18.28 -3.28 -2.19
C THR A 120 -17.26 -2.70 -3.18
N ALA A 121 -17.32 -1.39 -3.46
CA ALA A 121 -16.32 -0.74 -4.32
C ALA A 121 -14.91 -0.74 -3.69
N LYS A 122 -14.82 -0.62 -2.36
CA LYS A 122 -13.56 -0.73 -1.63
C LYS A 122 -12.98 -2.15 -1.73
N GLU A 123 -13.80 -3.18 -1.52
CA GLU A 123 -13.42 -4.59 -1.68
C GLU A 123 -12.93 -4.88 -3.11
N PHE A 124 -13.64 -4.37 -4.12
CA PHE A 124 -13.23 -4.50 -5.52
C PHE A 124 -11.85 -3.89 -5.78
N ASN A 125 -11.55 -2.72 -5.22
CA ASN A 125 -10.24 -2.08 -5.39
C ASN A 125 -9.11 -2.86 -4.70
N GLU A 126 -9.40 -3.50 -3.56
CA GLU A 126 -8.45 -4.38 -2.89
C GLU A 126 -8.14 -5.62 -3.75
N ILE A 127 -9.17 -6.29 -4.26
CA ILE A 127 -9.01 -7.43 -5.18
C ILE A 127 -8.24 -7.02 -6.43
N LYS A 128 -8.57 -5.87 -7.03
CA LYS A 128 -7.85 -5.35 -8.20
C LYS A 128 -6.36 -5.19 -7.94
N SER A 129 -5.99 -4.69 -6.76
CA SER A 129 -4.58 -4.54 -6.36
C SER A 129 -3.88 -5.88 -6.21
N GLN A 130 -4.56 -6.89 -5.64
CA GLN A 130 -4.05 -8.26 -5.54
C GLN A 130 -3.85 -8.91 -6.91
N VAL A 131 -4.76 -8.68 -7.86
CA VAL A 131 -4.64 -9.17 -9.24
C VAL A 131 -3.41 -8.58 -9.92
N ILE A 132 -3.21 -7.26 -9.85
CA ILE A 132 -2.04 -6.59 -10.44
C ILE A 132 -0.72 -7.16 -9.87
N ASN A 133 -0.67 -7.40 -8.56
CA ASN A 133 0.50 -8.01 -7.94
C ASN A 133 0.75 -9.44 -8.44
N THR A 134 -0.33 -10.23 -8.55
CA THR A 134 -0.25 -11.61 -9.06
C THR A 134 0.19 -11.64 -10.52
N GLU A 135 -0.34 -10.75 -11.36
CA GLU A 135 0.08 -10.60 -12.76
C GLU A 135 1.57 -10.25 -12.87
N SER A 136 2.05 -9.35 -12.03
CA SER A 136 3.47 -8.98 -11.97
C SER A 136 4.35 -10.18 -11.58
N GLN A 137 3.92 -10.98 -10.59
CA GLN A 137 4.63 -12.20 -10.21
C GLN A 137 4.63 -13.26 -11.32
N VAL A 138 3.51 -13.44 -12.02
CA VAL A 138 3.42 -14.36 -13.16
C VAL A 138 4.37 -13.91 -14.27
N GLN A 139 4.42 -12.61 -14.57
CA GLN A 139 5.34 -12.07 -15.57
C GLN A 139 6.80 -12.32 -15.21
N GLN A 140 7.19 -12.09 -13.95
CA GLN A 140 8.54 -12.41 -13.47
C GLN A 140 8.87 -13.91 -13.63
N ASN A 141 7.94 -14.79 -13.27
CA ASN A 141 8.14 -16.23 -13.40
C ASN A 141 8.30 -16.66 -14.87
N ILE A 142 7.60 -15.99 -15.80
CA ILE A 142 7.76 -16.24 -17.25
C ILE A 142 9.17 -15.86 -17.70
N GLU A 143 9.67 -14.69 -17.29
CA GLU A 143 11.02 -14.23 -17.62
C GLU A 143 12.10 -15.15 -17.07
N ASP A 144 11.95 -15.60 -15.81
CA ASP A 144 12.85 -16.56 -15.18
C ASP A 144 12.85 -17.90 -15.92
N ASN A 145 11.68 -18.39 -16.34
CA ASN A 145 11.57 -19.63 -17.13
C ASN A 145 12.26 -19.51 -18.49
N ILE A 146 12.11 -18.39 -19.20
CA ILE A 146 12.81 -18.12 -20.47
C ILE A 146 14.33 -18.12 -20.24
N ALA A 147 14.80 -17.49 -19.17
CA ALA A 147 16.22 -17.47 -18.83
C ALA A 147 16.78 -18.87 -18.54
N LEU A 148 16.01 -19.71 -17.84
CA LEU A 148 16.35 -21.11 -17.58
C LEU A 148 16.40 -21.93 -18.87
N GLU A 149 15.43 -21.78 -19.77
CA GLU A 149 15.41 -22.48 -21.06
C GLU A 149 16.64 -22.14 -21.92
N ILE A 150 17.02 -20.85 -21.98
CA ILE A 150 18.26 -20.40 -22.63
C ILE A 150 19.49 -21.08 -22.01
N ARG A 151 19.53 -21.22 -20.67
CA ARG A 151 20.64 -21.87 -19.97
C ARG A 151 20.70 -23.36 -20.26
N VAL A 152 19.57 -24.06 -20.29
CA VAL A 152 19.48 -25.48 -20.64
C VAL A 152 20.00 -25.70 -22.07
N ASN A 153 19.52 -24.93 -23.04
CA ASN A 153 19.99 -25.02 -24.44
C ASN A 153 21.51 -24.80 -24.58
N LYS A 154 22.08 -23.89 -23.79
CA LYS A 154 23.56 -23.69 -23.76
C LYS A 154 24.29 -24.90 -23.19
N LEU A 155 23.76 -25.52 -22.13
CA LEU A 155 24.37 -26.70 -21.51
C LEU A 155 24.32 -27.92 -22.44
N GLU A 156 23.19 -28.17 -23.11
CA GLU A 156 23.06 -29.24 -24.10
C GLU A 156 24.10 -29.11 -25.22
N LYS A 157 24.36 -27.88 -25.69
CA LYS A 157 25.40 -27.62 -26.68
C LYS A 157 26.81 -27.94 -26.16
N VAL A 158 27.12 -27.53 -24.93
CA VAL A 158 28.40 -27.85 -24.28
C VAL A 158 28.57 -29.36 -24.10
N GLU A 159 27.50 -30.06 -23.74
CA GLU A 159 27.50 -31.51 -23.58
C GLU A 159 27.75 -32.23 -24.90
N ALA A 160 27.08 -31.81 -25.98
CA ALA A 160 27.33 -32.31 -27.33
C ALA A 160 28.79 -32.08 -27.78
N ASP A 161 29.36 -30.91 -27.49
CA ASP A 161 30.77 -30.60 -27.78
C ASP A 161 31.72 -31.48 -26.96
N ARG A 162 31.42 -31.74 -25.68
CA ARG A 162 32.18 -32.65 -24.82
C ARG A 162 32.11 -34.09 -25.31
N GLU A 163 30.95 -34.56 -25.75
CA GLU A 163 30.78 -35.91 -26.27
C GLU A 163 31.56 -36.08 -27.58
N LYS A 164 31.50 -35.09 -28.47
CA LYS A 164 32.31 -35.04 -29.71
C LYS A 164 33.81 -35.01 -29.41
N HIS A 165 34.25 -34.24 -28.41
CA HIS A 165 35.64 -34.22 -27.98
C HIS A 165 36.08 -35.56 -27.38
N SER A 166 35.24 -36.17 -26.54
CA SER A 166 35.49 -37.48 -25.93
C SER A 166 35.52 -38.60 -26.98
N ALA A 167 34.66 -38.54 -28.00
CA ALA A 167 34.71 -39.44 -29.15
C ALA A 167 36.02 -39.28 -29.95
N ARG A 168 36.49 -38.04 -30.15
CA ARG A 168 37.81 -37.78 -30.76
C ARG A 168 38.98 -38.31 -29.92
N ILE A 169 38.93 -38.17 -28.59
CA ILE A 169 39.94 -38.75 -27.69
C ILE A 169 39.89 -40.28 -27.75
N ARG A 170 38.70 -40.91 -27.70
CA ARG A 170 38.55 -42.36 -27.83
C ARG A 170 39.08 -42.87 -29.17
N ALA A 171 38.79 -42.18 -30.28
CA ALA A 171 39.35 -42.50 -31.59
C ALA A 171 40.88 -42.35 -31.64
N ARG A 172 41.45 -41.36 -30.93
CA ARG A 172 42.91 -41.23 -30.75
C ARG A 172 43.50 -42.34 -29.88
N ASN A 173 42.79 -42.82 -28.87
CA ASN A 173 43.27 -43.85 -27.96
C ASN A 173 43.26 -45.26 -28.58
N TYR A 174 42.51 -45.51 -29.66
CA TYR A 174 42.65 -46.70 -30.51
C TYR A 174 43.79 -46.58 -31.54
N SER A 175 44.42 -45.40 -31.69
CA SER A 175 45.50 -45.15 -32.66
C SER A 175 46.82 -44.67 -32.04
N THR A 176 46.89 -44.46 -30.73
CA THR A 176 48.13 -44.11 -30.03
C THR A 176 48.05 -44.58 -28.59
N GLY A 177 48.60 -45.77 -28.35
CA GLY A 177 49.07 -46.13 -27.02
C GLY A 177 50.21 -45.20 -26.61
N ASN A 178 50.21 -44.84 -25.33
CA ASN A 178 51.22 -44.10 -24.59
C ASN A 178 51.52 -42.67 -25.05
N SER A 179 51.31 -41.71 -24.14
CA SER A 179 52.45 -41.12 -23.41
C SER A 179 52.05 -39.82 -22.71
N GLY A 180 52.06 -39.87 -21.37
CA GLY A 180 52.64 -38.74 -20.63
C GLY A 180 54.10 -38.65 -21.05
N PHE A 181 54.50 -37.47 -21.55
CA PHE A 181 55.84 -37.10 -22.03
C PHE A 181 56.49 -38.07 -23.02
N LYS A 182 56.21 -37.88 -24.32
CA LYS A 182 56.81 -38.70 -25.39
C LYS A 182 58.31 -38.45 -25.41
N LYS A 183 59.09 -39.43 -24.95
CA LYS A 183 60.56 -39.40 -24.88
C LYS A 183 61.13 -39.31 -26.31
N ILE A 184 62.19 -38.52 -26.51
CA ILE A 184 62.92 -38.43 -27.79
C ILE A 184 63.67 -39.77 -27.99
N SER A 185 63.00 -40.80 -28.50
CA SER A 185 63.54 -42.17 -28.49
C SER A 185 64.23 -42.63 -29.78
N GLN A 186 64.39 -41.75 -30.79
CA GLN A 186 64.85 -42.13 -32.14
C GLN A 186 65.85 -41.14 -32.77
N ILE A 187 66.76 -40.57 -31.98
CA ILE A 187 67.86 -39.73 -32.52
C ILE A 187 69.21 -40.42 -32.48
N ASN A 188 70.07 -40.07 -33.45
CA ASN A 188 71.43 -40.58 -33.57
C ASN A 188 72.28 -40.27 -32.32
N ASP A 189 73.15 -41.19 -31.92
CA ASP A 189 73.99 -41.08 -30.72
C ASP A 189 74.92 -39.86 -30.75
N LYS A 190 75.28 -39.34 -31.93
CA LYS A 190 76.07 -38.10 -32.03
C LYS A 190 75.37 -36.87 -31.41
N TYR A 191 74.05 -36.91 -31.25
CA TYR A 191 73.24 -35.85 -30.61
C TYR A 191 72.93 -36.10 -29.13
N LYS A 192 73.60 -37.09 -28.52
CA LYS A 192 73.44 -37.50 -27.12
C LYS A 192 74.69 -37.25 -26.27
N SER A 193 75.52 -36.29 -26.66
CA SER A 193 76.66 -35.90 -25.82
C SER A 193 76.15 -35.36 -24.47
N PRO A 194 76.76 -35.78 -23.34
CA PRO A 194 76.33 -35.34 -22.03
C PRO A 194 76.58 -33.83 -21.84
N LEU A 195 75.79 -33.22 -20.96
CA LEU A 195 76.07 -31.86 -20.49
C LEU A 195 77.25 -31.88 -19.52
N THR A 196 78.03 -30.81 -19.53
CA THR A 196 79.00 -30.56 -18.45
C THR A 196 78.30 -29.86 -17.29
N SER A 197 78.78 -30.00 -16.06
CA SER A 197 78.15 -29.36 -14.89
C SER A 197 78.05 -27.83 -15.00
N ASP A 198 79.00 -27.19 -15.68
CA ASP A 198 78.92 -25.75 -16.00
C ASP A 198 77.77 -25.43 -16.96
N LEU A 199 77.51 -26.30 -17.94
CA LEU A 199 76.43 -26.13 -18.90
C LEU A 199 75.05 -26.43 -18.30
N GLU A 200 74.95 -27.44 -17.43
CA GLU A 200 73.74 -27.72 -16.64
C GLU A 200 73.35 -26.51 -15.79
N LYS A 201 74.32 -25.93 -15.08
CA LYS A 201 74.10 -24.71 -14.29
C LYS A 201 73.62 -23.55 -15.16
N LYS A 202 74.27 -23.31 -16.30
CA LYS A 202 73.85 -22.26 -17.25
C LYS A 202 72.44 -22.48 -17.79
N ILE A 203 72.01 -23.73 -18.01
CA ILE A 203 70.63 -24.03 -18.42
C ILE A 203 69.67 -23.79 -17.24
N TYR A 204 70.02 -24.22 -16.04
CA TYR A 204 69.19 -24.04 -14.85
C TYR A 204 68.95 -22.57 -14.51
N ASP A 205 69.99 -21.74 -14.60
CA ASP A 205 69.93 -20.32 -14.25
C ASP A 205 69.03 -19.50 -15.20
N VAL A 206 68.71 -20.03 -16.38
CA VAL A 206 67.92 -19.33 -17.40
C VAL A 206 66.49 -19.85 -17.56
N ILE A 207 66.09 -20.89 -16.82
CA ILE A 207 64.74 -21.47 -16.93
C ILE A 207 63.81 -21.04 -15.79
N ASP A 208 62.55 -20.78 -16.15
CA ASP A 208 61.43 -20.63 -15.23
C ASP A 208 60.71 -21.96 -15.08
N LEU A 209 60.82 -22.55 -13.89
CA LEU A 209 60.17 -23.82 -13.53
C LEU A 209 58.71 -23.62 -13.07
N ASP A 210 58.26 -22.38 -12.87
CA ASP A 210 56.88 -22.09 -12.50
C ASP A 210 55.92 -22.33 -13.69
N SER A 211 54.90 -23.15 -13.45
CA SER A 211 53.80 -23.40 -14.39
C SER A 211 53.00 -22.15 -14.78
N GLY A 212 53.05 -21.10 -13.97
CA GLY A 212 52.37 -19.82 -14.20
C GLY A 212 53.12 -18.83 -15.08
N TYR A 213 54.37 -19.13 -15.48
CA TYR A 213 55.24 -18.22 -16.24
C TYR A 213 55.36 -16.83 -15.60
N THR A 214 55.51 -16.80 -14.27
CA THR A 214 55.44 -15.56 -13.50
C THR A 214 56.71 -14.70 -13.66
N ARG A 215 57.83 -15.28 -14.14
CA ARG A 215 59.09 -14.57 -14.32
C ARG A 215 59.32 -14.22 -15.79
N THR A 216 59.06 -12.95 -16.14
CA THR A 216 59.20 -12.44 -17.52
C THR A 216 60.64 -12.37 -18.04
N ASN A 217 61.64 -12.56 -17.16
CA ASN A 217 63.06 -12.43 -17.49
C ASN A 217 63.79 -13.78 -17.64
N LEU A 218 63.07 -14.91 -17.54
CA LEU A 218 63.58 -16.27 -17.68
C LEU A 218 62.80 -17.01 -18.77
N LEU A 219 63.37 -18.10 -19.30
CA LEU A 219 62.71 -18.93 -20.30
C LEU A 219 61.76 -19.93 -19.66
N PRO A 220 60.47 -19.96 -20.06
CA PRO A 220 59.55 -21.05 -19.74
C PRO A 220 60.17 -22.44 -19.88
N ALA A 221 60.35 -23.20 -18.80
CA ALA A 221 60.94 -24.55 -18.88
C ALA A 221 60.11 -25.48 -19.78
N TYR A 222 58.78 -25.37 -19.67
CA TYR A 222 57.82 -26.04 -20.57
C TYR A 222 57.93 -25.60 -22.02
N GLY A 223 58.21 -24.32 -22.28
CA GLY A 223 58.48 -23.83 -23.64
C GLY A 223 59.80 -24.38 -24.17
N PHE A 224 60.81 -24.49 -23.30
CA PHE A 224 62.17 -24.83 -23.68
C PHE A 224 62.33 -26.31 -24.05
N PHE A 225 61.90 -27.26 -23.21
CA PHE A 225 62.01 -28.67 -23.62
C PHE A 225 61.11 -28.99 -24.83
N ASN A 226 59.97 -28.29 -24.98
CA ASN A 226 59.11 -28.45 -26.15
C ASN A 226 59.74 -27.88 -27.42
N SER A 227 60.48 -26.77 -27.34
CA SER A 227 61.19 -26.22 -28.49
C SER A 227 62.34 -27.15 -28.91
N ILE A 228 63.08 -27.72 -27.94
CA ILE A 228 64.10 -28.76 -28.18
C ILE A 228 63.49 -30.00 -28.84
N LYS A 229 62.33 -30.45 -28.36
CA LYS A 229 61.62 -31.59 -28.95
C LYS A 229 61.19 -31.32 -30.39
N GLN A 230 60.60 -30.16 -30.66
CA GLN A 230 60.20 -29.78 -32.02
C GLN A 230 61.41 -29.67 -32.95
N PHE A 231 62.51 -29.10 -32.46
CA PHE A 231 63.78 -29.10 -33.19
C PHE A 231 64.23 -30.54 -33.49
N SER A 232 64.29 -31.41 -32.48
CA SER A 232 64.68 -32.80 -32.62
C SER A 232 63.81 -33.55 -33.65
N ASP A 233 62.50 -33.42 -33.55
CA ASP A 233 61.54 -34.07 -34.45
C ASP A 233 61.70 -33.60 -35.89
N LYS A 234 61.93 -32.30 -36.10
CA LYS A 234 62.04 -31.71 -37.45
C LYS A 234 63.38 -32.00 -38.12
N PHE A 235 64.46 -32.04 -37.36
CA PHE A 235 65.80 -31.90 -37.91
C PHE A 235 66.72 -33.09 -37.66
N LEU A 236 66.50 -33.86 -36.59
CA LEU A 236 67.43 -34.93 -36.19
C LEU A 236 67.03 -36.32 -36.69
N HIS A 237 65.95 -36.45 -37.45
CA HIS A 237 65.42 -37.73 -37.98
C HIS A 237 65.85 -38.05 -39.42
N GLY A 238 66.47 -37.12 -40.15
CA GLY A 238 66.78 -37.35 -41.58
C GLY A 238 67.94 -36.57 -42.18
N GLU A 239 68.32 -35.40 -41.64
CA GLU A 239 69.37 -34.55 -42.22
C GLU A 239 70.66 -34.56 -41.38
N GLU A 240 71.81 -34.52 -42.07
CA GLU A 240 73.12 -34.47 -41.44
C GLU A 240 73.43 -33.04 -40.97
N ILE A 241 72.94 -32.70 -39.79
CA ILE A 241 73.25 -31.43 -39.12
C ILE A 241 74.61 -31.55 -38.43
N ASP A 242 75.41 -30.48 -38.56
CA ASP A 242 76.68 -30.35 -37.84
C ASP A 242 76.39 -30.25 -36.33
N GLU A 243 76.81 -31.27 -35.60
CA GLU A 243 76.58 -31.38 -34.16
C GLU A 243 77.35 -30.33 -33.33
N ASN A 244 78.30 -29.61 -33.93
CA ASN A 244 79.10 -28.59 -33.26
C ASN A 244 78.51 -27.19 -33.30
N ILE A 245 77.44 -26.97 -34.07
CA ILE A 245 76.71 -25.71 -34.14
C ILE A 245 75.95 -25.46 -32.84
N SER A 246 75.81 -24.19 -32.46
CA SER A 246 74.98 -23.78 -31.32
C SER A 246 73.52 -24.14 -31.56
N LEU A 247 72.89 -24.80 -30.60
CA LEU A 247 71.47 -25.10 -30.61
C LEU A 247 70.63 -23.82 -30.65
N SER A 248 71.15 -22.71 -30.09
CA SER A 248 70.50 -21.40 -30.14
C SER A 248 70.27 -20.90 -31.57
N THR A 249 71.13 -21.25 -32.54
CA THR A 249 70.96 -20.86 -33.95
C THR A 249 69.63 -21.35 -34.51
N TYR A 250 69.22 -22.56 -34.14
CA TYR A 250 67.96 -23.16 -34.58
C TYR A 250 66.78 -22.73 -33.72
N LEU A 251 66.97 -22.68 -32.40
CA LEU A 251 65.89 -22.32 -31.48
C LEU A 251 65.48 -20.84 -31.58
N CYS A 252 66.38 -19.96 -32.04
CA CYS A 252 66.09 -18.54 -32.24
C CYS A 252 65.60 -18.20 -33.66
N ASP A 253 65.59 -19.16 -34.59
CA ASP A 253 65.14 -18.89 -35.95
C ASP A 253 63.62 -18.69 -36.00
N SER A 254 63.24 -17.44 -36.27
CA SER A 254 61.84 -17.03 -36.34
C SER A 254 61.02 -17.70 -37.45
N SER A 255 61.67 -18.29 -38.45
CA SER A 255 60.98 -19.06 -39.50
C SER A 255 60.48 -20.41 -38.99
N LEU A 256 61.08 -20.93 -37.90
CA LEU A 256 60.80 -22.26 -37.36
C LEU A 256 59.71 -22.26 -36.30
N ASN A 257 59.41 -21.11 -35.67
CA ASN A 257 58.30 -20.90 -34.72
C ASN A 257 58.22 -21.95 -33.59
N PHE A 258 59.35 -22.34 -33.00
CA PHE A 258 59.39 -23.36 -31.95
C PHE A 258 58.92 -22.87 -30.57
N TRP A 259 58.90 -21.56 -30.34
CA TRP A 259 58.52 -20.95 -29.07
C TRP A 259 57.08 -20.43 -29.10
N PRO A 260 56.36 -20.49 -27.98
CA PRO A 260 55.03 -19.89 -27.89
C PRO A 260 55.09 -18.36 -28.01
N GLN A 261 54.02 -17.75 -28.50
CA GLN A 261 53.97 -16.31 -28.87
C GLN A 261 54.29 -15.35 -27.71
N ASN A 262 54.17 -15.82 -26.47
CA ASN A 262 54.46 -15.06 -25.26
C ASN A 262 55.95 -15.00 -24.90
N VAL A 263 56.83 -15.72 -25.61
CA VAL A 263 58.28 -15.67 -25.40
C VAL A 263 58.92 -14.79 -26.48
N SER A 264 59.53 -13.68 -26.09
CA SER A 264 60.19 -12.77 -27.04
C SER A 264 61.47 -13.39 -27.62
N LYS A 265 61.74 -13.11 -28.89
CA LYS A 265 62.88 -13.69 -29.61
C LYS A 265 64.20 -13.18 -29.08
N GLU A 266 64.23 -11.92 -28.67
CA GLU A 266 65.38 -11.26 -28.05
C GLU A 266 65.79 -12.00 -26.77
N LEU A 267 64.80 -12.41 -25.95
CA LEU A 267 65.02 -13.14 -24.70
C LEU A 267 65.60 -14.53 -24.95
N VAL A 268 65.09 -15.27 -25.94
CA VAL A 268 65.63 -16.59 -26.32
C VAL A 268 67.09 -16.48 -26.77
N LYS A 269 67.41 -15.46 -27.58
CA LYS A 269 68.75 -15.25 -28.12
C LYS A 269 69.77 -14.86 -27.05
N GLU A 270 69.33 -14.10 -26.06
CA GLU A 270 70.19 -13.65 -24.95
C GLU A 270 70.43 -14.75 -23.93
N LEU A 271 69.40 -15.55 -23.61
CA LEU A 271 69.44 -16.50 -22.51
C LEU A 271 70.00 -17.88 -22.88
N ILE A 272 69.82 -18.36 -24.12
CA ILE A 272 70.34 -19.70 -24.48
C ILE A 272 71.87 -19.65 -24.56
N PRO A 273 72.60 -20.47 -23.77
CA PRO A 273 74.05 -20.49 -23.80
C PRO A 273 74.58 -20.90 -25.18
N THR A 274 75.48 -20.12 -25.78
CA THR A 274 76.11 -20.46 -27.06
C THR A 274 76.98 -21.72 -26.99
N SER A 275 77.39 -22.12 -25.78
CA SER A 275 78.05 -23.40 -25.50
C SER A 275 77.12 -24.61 -25.63
N LEU A 276 75.79 -24.40 -25.64
CA LEU A 276 74.80 -25.45 -25.84
C LEU A 276 74.70 -25.80 -27.32
N LYS A 277 75.49 -26.80 -27.73
CA LYS A 277 75.55 -27.30 -29.12
C LYS A 277 74.48 -28.34 -29.45
N VAL A 278 74.23 -28.56 -30.74
CA VAL A 278 73.32 -29.59 -31.26
C VAL A 278 73.66 -30.99 -30.73
N LYS A 279 74.95 -31.30 -30.51
CA LYS A 279 75.35 -32.58 -29.90
C LYS A 279 74.77 -32.85 -28.50
N HIS A 280 74.33 -31.82 -27.78
CA HIS A 280 73.77 -31.95 -26.43
C HIS A 280 72.23 -31.98 -26.41
N THR A 281 71.57 -32.02 -27.58
CA THR A 281 70.10 -31.86 -27.69
C THR A 281 69.34 -32.83 -26.78
N PHE A 282 69.72 -34.11 -26.77
CA PHE A 282 69.07 -35.10 -25.92
C PHE A 282 69.30 -34.84 -24.43
N ALA A 283 70.55 -34.58 -24.04
CA ALA A 283 70.91 -34.36 -22.64
C ALA A 283 70.26 -33.09 -22.08
N ALA A 284 70.13 -32.02 -22.89
CA ALA A 284 69.41 -30.81 -22.51
C ALA A 284 67.91 -31.04 -22.36
N TYR A 285 67.29 -31.80 -23.27
CA TYR A 285 65.88 -32.17 -23.16
C TYR A 285 65.58 -32.95 -21.88
N ASP A 286 66.36 -34.01 -21.62
CA ASP A 286 66.17 -34.86 -20.45
C ASP A 286 66.44 -34.07 -19.15
N PHE A 287 67.50 -33.25 -19.11
CA PHE A 287 67.81 -32.40 -17.96
C PHE A 287 66.67 -31.44 -17.62
N ILE A 288 66.13 -30.70 -18.59
CA ILE A 288 65.05 -29.72 -18.34
C ILE A 288 63.79 -30.43 -17.84
N ILE A 289 63.43 -31.58 -18.44
CA ILE A 289 62.28 -32.37 -17.97
C ILE A 289 62.48 -32.85 -16.55
N GLU A 290 63.67 -33.33 -16.21
CA GLU A 290 63.99 -33.76 -14.85
C GLU A 290 63.82 -32.60 -13.85
N GLN A 291 64.32 -31.41 -14.17
CA GLN A 291 64.15 -30.24 -13.31
C GLN A 291 62.67 -29.85 -13.13
N VAL A 292 61.88 -29.90 -14.20
CA VAL A 292 60.44 -29.64 -14.14
C VAL A 292 59.71 -30.68 -13.29
N SER A 293 60.04 -31.96 -13.45
CA SER A 293 59.47 -33.04 -12.65
C SER A 293 59.82 -32.91 -11.17
N GLN A 294 61.09 -32.66 -10.83
CA GLN A 294 61.53 -32.45 -9.45
C GLN A 294 60.85 -31.23 -8.81
N TYR A 295 60.70 -30.13 -9.56
CA TYR A 295 60.01 -28.94 -9.09
C TYR A 295 58.53 -29.20 -8.80
N HIS A 296 57.83 -29.93 -9.69
CA HIS A 296 56.43 -30.27 -9.48
C HIS A 296 56.19 -31.22 -8.30
N GLU A 297 57.07 -32.18 -8.07
CA GLU A 297 57.01 -33.04 -6.88
C GLU A 297 57.23 -32.26 -5.59
N PHE A 298 58.14 -31.27 -5.61
CA PHE A 298 58.38 -30.38 -4.48
C PHE A 298 57.18 -29.46 -4.18
N GLU A 299 56.60 -28.83 -5.20
CA GLU A 299 55.38 -28.02 -5.12
C GLU A 299 54.19 -28.80 -4.55
N GLN A 300 53.99 -30.05 -4.99
CA GLN A 300 52.90 -30.89 -4.49
C GLN A 300 53.10 -31.30 -3.02
N LYS A 301 54.35 -31.57 -2.61
CA LYS A 301 54.67 -31.84 -1.19
C LYS A 301 54.44 -30.62 -0.30
N LEU A 302 54.69 -29.41 -0.77
CA LEU A 302 54.41 -28.17 -0.03
C LEU A 302 52.90 -27.90 0.10
N LYS A 303 52.12 -28.17 -0.95
CA LYS A 303 50.65 -28.00 -0.95
C LYS A 303 49.92 -29.05 -0.11
N ASN A 304 50.50 -30.23 0.10
CA ASN A 304 49.91 -31.30 0.92
C ASN A 304 50.30 -31.22 2.41
N ASN A 305 51.25 -30.35 2.77
CA ASN A 305 51.73 -30.14 4.14
C ASN A 305 51.38 -28.75 4.72
N SER A 306 50.56 -27.96 4.01
CA SER A 306 49.95 -26.70 4.48
C SER A 306 48.44 -26.87 4.61
#